data_AF-A0A934NU96-F1
#
_entry.id   AF-A0A934NU96-F1
#
_cell.length_a   1.000
_cell.length_b   1.000
_cell.length_c   1.000
_cell.angle_alpha   90.00
_cell.angle_beta   90.00
_cell.angle_gamma   90.00
#
_symmetry.space_group_name_H-M   'P 1'
#
loop_
_entity.id
_entity.type
_entity.pdbx_description
1 polymer ?
#
loop_
_entity_poly.entity_id
_entity_poly.type
_entity_poly.pdbx_seq_one_letter_code
_entity_poly.pdbx_strand_id
1 'polypeptide(L)'
;MASLNADLDVLARLGGELNDLGSKMVDYLIGDTAQGPNPDGMSSAFVAVDISHSLVDRSLIPAIQERLSETGDVMVGIAREYRDQDERNVGALVNAYNTGLGSWTVEEPTV
;
A
#
# COMPACT_ATOMS: atom_id res chain seq x y z
N MET A 1 5.14 19.52 -11.85
CA MET A 1 5.96 18.69 -10.96
C MET A 1 5.55 18.85 -9.49
N ALA A 2 5.40 20.06 -8.94
CA ALA A 2 4.98 20.25 -7.54
C ALA A 2 3.64 19.58 -7.17
N SER A 3 2.64 19.58 -8.08
CA SER A 3 1.36 18.88 -7.82
C SER A 3 1.52 17.35 -7.88
N LEU A 4 2.29 16.83 -8.85
CA LEU A 4 2.54 15.39 -8.98
C LEU A 4 3.26 14.83 -7.75
N ASN A 5 4.29 15.51 -7.24
CA ASN A 5 5.00 15.05 -6.04
C ASN A 5 4.08 15.05 -4.81
N ALA A 6 3.22 16.07 -4.67
CA ALA A 6 2.21 16.08 -3.62
C ALA A 6 1.22 14.91 -3.75
N ASP A 7 0.79 14.58 -4.96
CA ASP A 7 -0.10 13.44 -5.22
C ASP A 7 0.58 12.10 -4.91
N LEU A 8 1.87 11.93 -5.22
CA LEU A 8 2.66 10.74 -4.89
C LEU A 8 2.90 10.58 -3.39
N ASP A 9 3.05 11.69 -2.66
CA ASP A 9 3.13 11.68 -1.19
C ASP A 9 1.78 11.27 -0.57
N VAL A 10 0.67 11.77 -1.13
CA VAL A 10 -0.67 11.35 -0.71
C VAL A 10 -0.91 9.87 -0.99
N LEU A 11 -0.50 9.35 -2.16
CA LEU A 11 -0.62 7.92 -2.47
C LEU A 11 0.21 7.04 -1.53
N ALA A 12 1.45 7.45 -1.23
CA ALA A 12 2.30 6.72 -0.29
C ALA A 12 1.70 6.71 1.12
N ARG A 13 1.15 7.85 1.57
CA ARG A 13 0.48 7.95 2.88
C ARG A 13 -0.77 7.07 2.93
N LEU A 14 -1.66 7.20 1.94
CA LEU A 14 -2.91 6.44 1.90
C LEU A 14 -2.64 4.94 1.80
N GLY A 15 -1.65 4.53 1.00
CA GLY A 15 -1.26 3.13 0.93
C GLY A 15 -0.74 2.57 2.26
N GLY A 16 0.02 3.39 3.01
CA GLY A 16 0.43 3.06 4.38
C GLY A 16 -0.75 2.93 5.35
N GLU A 17 -1.72 3.84 5.29
CA GLU A 17 -2.93 3.79 6.11
C GLU A 17 -3.77 2.54 5.82
N LEU A 18 -3.88 2.13 4.55
CA LEU A 18 -4.58 0.90 4.17
C LEU A 18 -3.88 -0.37 4.67
N ASN A 19 -2.55 -0.41 4.62
CA ASN A 19 -1.76 -1.53 5.17
C ASN A 19 -1.91 -1.62 6.69
N ASP A 20 -1.86 -0.48 7.40
CA ASP A 20 -2.09 -0.42 8.85
C ASP A 20 -3.52 -0.88 9.21
N LEU A 21 -4.53 -0.42 8.48
CA LEU A 21 -5.91 -0.86 8.67
C LEU A 21 -6.07 -2.36 8.41
N GLY A 22 -5.47 -2.87 7.33
CA GLY A 22 -5.44 -4.31 7.02
C GLY A 22 -4.83 -5.12 8.16
N SER A 23 -3.72 -4.66 8.74
CA SER A 23 -3.08 -5.33 9.88
C SER A 23 -3.94 -5.35 11.15
N LYS A 24 -4.74 -4.31 11.38
CA LYS A 24 -5.65 -4.17 12.53
C LYS A 24 -6.94 -4.97 12.40
N MET A 25 -7.25 -5.52 11.22
CA MET A 25 -8.47 -6.31 11.03
C MET A 25 -8.52 -7.55 11.93
N VAL A 26 -7.36 -8.09 12.34
CA VAL A 26 -7.25 -9.20 13.29
C VAL A 26 -7.84 -8.89 14.66
N ASP A 27 -7.85 -7.61 15.07
CA ASP A 27 -8.39 -7.17 16.36
C ASP A 27 -9.92 -7.27 16.42
N TYR A 28 -10.58 -7.42 15.27
CA TYR A 28 -12.03 -7.56 15.16
C TYR A 28 -12.49 -9.02 15.09
N LEU A 29 -11.59 -9.99 15.20
CA LEU A 29 -11.96 -11.39 15.29
C LEU A 29 -12.87 -11.59 16.52
N ILE A 30 -14.02 -12.21 16.28
CA ILE A 30 -15.01 -12.49 17.33
C ILE A 30 -14.44 -13.51 18.33
N GLY A 31 -13.58 -14.41 17.86
CA GLY A 31 -12.96 -15.45 18.67
C GLY A 31 -13.97 -16.45 19.25
N ASP A 32 -13.50 -17.35 20.12
CA ASP A 32 -14.33 -18.44 20.69
C ASP A 32 -15.38 -17.93 21.71
N THR A 33 -15.39 -16.63 22.00
CA THR A 33 -16.28 -15.99 22.99
C THR A 33 -17.75 -15.93 22.56
N ALA A 34 -18.09 -16.21 21.30
CA ALA A 34 -19.48 -16.26 20.83
C ALA A 34 -20.26 -17.47 21.38
N GLN A 35 -19.57 -18.52 21.84
CA GLN A 35 -20.17 -19.69 22.45
C GLN A 35 -20.34 -19.49 23.96
N GLY A 36 -21.22 -18.56 24.34
CA GLY A 36 -21.60 -18.39 25.75
C GLY A 36 -22.13 -19.71 26.36
N PRO A 37 -22.06 -19.87 27.70
CA PRO A 37 -22.50 -21.11 28.35
C PRO A 37 -24.04 -21.18 28.28
N ASN A 38 -24.60 -21.91 27.32
CA ASN A 38 -26.04 -22.16 27.29
C ASN A 38 -26.37 -23.66 27.17
N PRO A 39 -26.43 -24.38 28.31
CA PRO A 39 -26.71 -25.81 28.32
C PRO A 39 -28.15 -26.18 27.89
N ASP A 40 -29.07 -25.21 27.78
CA ASP A 40 -30.49 -25.42 27.44
C ASP A 40 -30.91 -24.82 26.07
N GLY A 41 -29.97 -24.29 25.28
CA GLY A 41 -30.26 -23.62 24.01
C GLY A 41 -30.63 -24.57 22.87
N MET A 42 -31.58 -24.17 22.01
CA MET A 42 -31.88 -24.91 20.78
C MET A 42 -30.60 -25.10 19.95
N SER A 43 -30.26 -26.34 19.59
CA SER A 43 -29.06 -26.70 18.80
C SER A 43 -28.90 -25.86 17.52
N SER A 44 -30.01 -25.45 16.89
CA SER A 44 -30.01 -24.58 15.72
C SER A 44 -29.42 -23.19 15.98
N ALA A 45 -29.56 -22.63 17.19
CA ALA A 45 -28.97 -21.35 17.56
C ALA A 45 -27.44 -21.45 17.65
N PHE A 46 -26.92 -22.54 18.21
CA PHE A 46 -25.47 -22.81 18.23
C PHE A 46 -24.90 -22.96 16.83
N VAL A 47 -25.56 -23.73 15.96
CA VAL A 47 -25.14 -23.88 14.57
C VAL A 47 -25.18 -22.55 13.82
N ALA A 48 -26.20 -21.71 14.05
CA ALA A 48 -26.27 -20.39 13.44
C ALA A 48 -25.13 -19.45 13.91
N VAL A 49 -24.78 -19.52 15.20
CA VAL A 49 -23.65 -18.77 15.77
C VAL A 49 -22.32 -19.26 15.18
N ASP A 50 -22.10 -20.58 15.10
CA ASP A 50 -20.90 -21.18 14.51
C ASP A 50 -20.73 -20.83 13.03
N ILE A 51 -21.81 -20.89 12.25
CA ILE A 51 -21.80 -20.46 10.83
C ILE A 51 -21.45 -18.98 10.73
N SER A 52 -22.07 -18.13 11.56
CA SER A 52 -21.85 -16.69 11.54
C SER A 52 -20.41 -16.35 11.95
N HIS A 53 -19.89 -17.03 12.96
CA HIS A 53 -18.51 -16.94 13.42
C HIS A 53 -17.53 -17.36 12.32
N SER A 54 -17.74 -18.53 11.73
CA SER A 54 -16.92 -19.04 10.63
C SER A 54 -16.96 -18.11 9.41
N LEU A 55 -18.11 -17.52 9.09
CA LEU A 55 -18.20 -16.56 7.99
C LEU A 55 -17.39 -15.30 8.27
N VAL A 56 -17.54 -14.72 9.46
CA VAL A 56 -16.86 -13.46 9.82
C VAL A 56 -15.35 -13.69 9.99
N ASP A 57 -14.95 -14.62 10.87
CA ASP A 57 -13.56 -14.77 11.29
C ASP A 57 -12.70 -15.51 10.26
N ARG A 58 -13.28 -16.46 9.49
CA ARG A 58 -12.50 -17.27 8.54
C ARG A 58 -12.63 -16.81 7.09
N SER A 59 -13.63 -16.01 6.74
CA SER A 59 -13.83 -15.56 5.36
C SER A 59 -13.78 -14.03 5.23
N LEU A 60 -14.63 -13.30 5.94
CA LEU A 60 -14.78 -11.86 5.71
C LEU A 60 -13.59 -11.06 6.23
N ILE A 61 -13.16 -11.27 7.48
CA ILE A 61 -12.03 -10.56 8.06
C ILE A 61 -10.73 -10.81 7.26
N PRO A 62 -10.35 -12.06 6.94
CA PRO A 62 -9.19 -12.33 6.11
C PRO A 62 -9.28 -11.71 4.71
N ALA A 63 -10.44 -11.76 4.06
CA ALA A 63 -10.62 -11.17 2.74
C ALA A 63 -10.49 -9.63 2.76
N ILE A 64 -11.00 -8.98 3.80
CA ILE A 64 -10.86 -7.52 3.97
C ILE A 64 -9.39 -7.17 4.23
N GLN A 65 -8.70 -7.93 5.10
CA GLN A 65 -7.28 -7.76 5.37
C GLN A 65 -6.46 -7.85 4.08
N GLU A 66 -6.67 -8.90 3.28
CA GLU A 66 -5.99 -9.11 2.00
C GLU A 66 -6.25 -7.94 1.05
N ARG A 67 -7.51 -7.55 0.86
CA ARG A 67 -7.88 -6.47 -0.09
C ARG A 67 -7.31 -5.11 0.31
N LEU A 68 -7.32 -4.78 1.60
CA LEU A 68 -6.75 -3.53 2.10
C LEU A 68 -5.22 -3.52 1.94
N SER A 69 -4.56 -4.63 2.26
CA SER A 69 -3.11 -4.76 2.14
C SER A 69 -2.65 -4.73 0.68
N GLU A 70 -3.32 -5.48 -0.21
CA GLU A 70 -3.04 -5.45 -1.66
C GLU A 70 -3.21 -4.04 -2.23
N THR A 71 -4.27 -3.34 -1.86
CA THR A 71 -4.52 -1.98 -2.35
C THR A 71 -3.45 -1.02 -1.83
N GLY A 72 -3.06 -1.15 -0.56
CA GLY A 72 -2.00 -0.32 0.02
C GLY A 72 -0.64 -0.53 -0.66
N ASP A 73 -0.27 -1.80 -0.90
CA ASP A 73 0.96 -2.16 -1.60
C ASP A 73 0.99 -1.63 -3.04
N VAL A 74 -0.13 -1.70 -3.76
CA VAL A 74 -0.25 -1.11 -5.11
C VAL A 74 -0.06 0.41 -5.07
N MET A 75 -0.69 1.10 -4.12
CA MET A 75 -0.55 2.57 -4.00
C MET A 75 0.89 2.98 -3.68
N VAL A 76 1.54 2.30 -2.73
CA VAL A 76 2.95 2.54 -2.39
C VAL A 76 3.87 2.20 -3.57
N GLY A 77 3.60 1.09 -4.27
CA GLY A 77 4.36 0.66 -5.43
C GLY A 77 4.30 1.67 -6.58
N ILE A 78 3.11 2.15 -6.94
CA ILE A 78 2.93 3.20 -7.96
C ILE A 78 3.67 4.47 -7.53
N ALA A 79 3.54 4.87 -6.26
CA ALA A 79 4.21 6.07 -5.77
C ALA A 79 5.76 5.96 -5.83
N ARG A 80 6.32 4.76 -5.65
CA ARG A 80 7.76 4.50 -5.81
C ARG A 80 8.18 4.50 -7.28
N GLU A 81 7.48 3.75 -8.14
CA GLU A 81 7.81 3.64 -9.55
C GLU A 81 7.83 5.02 -10.25
N TYR A 82 6.87 5.89 -9.93
CA TYR A 82 6.85 7.25 -10.48
C TYR A 82 8.02 8.11 -9.99
N ARG A 83 8.43 8.00 -8.72
CA ARG A 83 9.62 8.71 -8.22
C ARG A 83 10.89 8.22 -8.92
N ASP A 84 11.04 6.90 -9.06
CA ASP A 84 12.19 6.31 -9.74
C ASP A 84 12.28 6.74 -11.21
N GLN A 85 11.13 6.86 -11.89
CA GLN A 85 11.08 7.38 -13.26
C GLN A 85 11.43 8.87 -13.35
N ASP A 86 10.95 9.70 -12.41
CA ASP A 86 11.31 11.12 -12.36
C ASP A 86 12.82 11.32 -12.13
N GLU A 87 13.40 10.59 -11.18
CA GLU A 87 14.84 10.62 -10.92
C GLU A 87 15.68 10.17 -12.13
N ARG A 88 15.26 9.10 -12.82
CA ARG A 88 15.90 8.64 -14.06
C ARG A 88 15.81 9.69 -15.17
N ASN A 89 14.67 10.36 -15.31
CA ASN A 89 14.48 11.41 -16.30
C ASN A 89 15.35 12.65 -16.00
N VAL A 90 15.47 13.03 -14.72
CA VAL A 90 16.40 14.09 -14.28
C VAL A 90 17.84 13.70 -14.59
N GLY A 91 18.24 12.45 -14.30
CA GLY A 91 19.56 11.94 -14.64
C GLY A 91 19.83 11.97 -16.15
N ALA A 92 18.84 11.60 -16.97
CA ALA A 92 18.93 11.68 -18.43
C ALA A 92 19.07 13.11 -18.93
N LEU A 93 18.33 14.06 -18.35
CA LEU A 93 18.43 15.49 -18.66
C LEU A 93 19.79 16.08 -18.28
N VAL A 94 20.31 15.76 -17.08
CA VAL A 94 21.65 16.19 -16.63
C VAL A 94 22.73 15.59 -17.53
N ASN A 95 22.63 14.31 -17.88
CA ASN A 95 23.56 13.67 -18.81
C ASN A 95 23.48 14.29 -20.21
N ALA A 96 22.28 14.54 -20.74
CA ALA A 96 22.10 15.19 -22.03
C ALA A 96 22.62 16.64 -22.01
N TYR A 97 22.40 17.38 -20.92
CA TYR A 97 22.93 18.72 -20.71
C TYR A 97 24.47 18.72 -20.66
N ASN A 98 25.07 17.83 -19.87
CA ASN A 98 26.53 17.69 -19.76
C ASN A 98 27.18 17.21 -21.07
N THR A 99 26.51 16.32 -21.81
CA THR A 99 27.00 15.83 -23.11
C THR A 99 26.83 16.88 -24.22
N GLY A 100 25.72 17.61 -24.20
CA GLY A 100 25.39 18.66 -25.17
C GLY A 100 26.21 19.94 -24.98
N LEU A 101 26.71 20.21 -23.78
CA LEU A 101 27.69 21.27 -23.51
C LEU A 101 29.10 20.94 -24.00
N GLY A 102 29.31 19.76 -24.61
CA GLY A 102 30.50 19.32 -25.35
C GLY A 102 31.79 20.05 -25.03
N SER A 103 32.66 19.43 -24.23
CA SER A 103 34.05 19.84 -23.91
C SER A 103 34.45 21.20 -24.49
N TRP A 104 34.00 22.29 -23.85
CA TRP A 104 34.38 23.64 -24.25
C TRP A 104 35.84 23.85 -23.87
N THR A 105 36.76 23.29 -24.66
CA THR A 105 38.17 23.62 -24.60
C THR A 105 38.30 25.01 -25.19
N VAL A 106 38.41 26.01 -24.32
CA VAL A 106 38.92 27.33 -24.71
C VAL A 106 40.35 27.09 -25.18
N GLU A 107 40.56 26.99 -26.50
CA GLU A 107 41.91 27.11 -27.04
C GLU A 107 42.38 28.53 -26.72
N GLU A 108 43.30 28.65 -25.77
CA GLU A 108 44.00 29.91 -25.53
C GLU A 108 44.68 30.33 -26.85
N PRO A 109 44.53 31.60 -27.27
CA PRO A 109 45.16 32.05 -28.50
C PRO A 109 46.68 31.93 -28.34
N THR A 110 47.28 31.10 -29.19
CA THR A 110 48.73 30.99 -29.30
C THR A 110 49.30 32.35 -29.69
N VAL A 111 50.05 32.96 -28.77
CA VAL A 111 50.86 34.17 -29.02
C VAL A 111 52.05 33.82 -29.91
#